data_AF-A0A2M9JEI1-F1
#
_entry.id   AF-A0A2M9JEI1-F1
#
_cell.length_a   1.000
_cell.length_b   1.000
_cell.length_c   1.000
_cell.angle_alpha   90.00
_cell.angle_beta   90.00
_cell.angle_gamma   90.00
#
_symmetry.space_group_name_H-M   'P 1'
#
loop_
_entity.id
_entity.type
_entity.pdbx_description
1 polymer ?
#
loop_
_entity_poly.entity_id
_entity_poly.type
_entity_poly.pdbx_seq_one_letter_code
_entity_poly.pdbx_strand_id
1 'polypeptide(L)'
;MPMRVPLVAAGAVAAAGALLAVVAGPAAASSGSVAADPTGTVSRDGTITLSGTYRCTAPTSRGPVLVASSVGIGSADSGSVRYGLNGVAAQCDGAEHTWVNRGRAGSGPAPAAGPVDVQATLVQLVMRGGLPLPSVIAADRHQVDLRPAAE
;
A
#
# COMPACT_ATOMS: atom_id res chain seq x y z
N MET A 1 -4.12 59.96 -56.73
CA MET A 1 -2.69 60.09 -56.32
C MET A 1 -2.63 60.99 -55.09
N PRO A 2 -1.75 60.82 -54.09
CA PRO A 2 -0.89 59.68 -53.74
C PRO A 2 -0.97 59.24 -52.24
N MET A 3 -0.36 58.08 -52.02
CA MET A 3 0.21 57.45 -50.81
C MET A 3 0.36 58.27 -49.50
N ARG A 4 0.25 57.58 -48.35
CA ARG A 4 1.41 57.06 -47.54
C ARG A 4 0.95 56.40 -46.23
N VAL A 5 1.48 55.20 -45.98
CA VAL A 5 1.44 54.45 -44.72
C VAL A 5 2.67 54.84 -43.88
N PRO A 6 2.55 54.98 -42.55
CA PRO A 6 3.37 54.18 -41.62
C PRO A 6 2.55 53.70 -40.40
N LEU A 7 2.57 52.42 -40.03
CA LEU A 7 3.57 51.69 -39.21
C LEU A 7 3.55 52.01 -37.70
N VAL A 8 2.90 51.08 -36.96
CA VAL A 8 3.24 50.51 -35.64
C VAL A 8 3.21 51.40 -34.39
N ALA A 9 2.36 51.02 -33.43
CA ALA A 9 2.75 50.92 -32.03
C ALA A 9 1.90 49.85 -31.33
N ALA A 10 2.58 48.83 -30.81
CA ALA A 10 2.03 47.71 -30.07
C ALA A 10 1.55 48.16 -28.68
N GLY A 11 0.41 47.62 -28.24
CA GLY A 11 -0.10 47.77 -26.87
C GLY A 11 -0.68 46.44 -26.41
N ALA A 12 0.15 45.60 -25.81
CA ALA A 12 -0.22 44.32 -25.23
C ALA A 12 -1.04 44.53 -23.94
N VAL A 13 -2.22 43.93 -23.87
CA VAL A 13 -2.95 43.76 -22.59
C VAL A 13 -2.78 42.31 -22.17
N ALA A 14 -1.75 42.06 -21.35
CA ALA A 14 -1.50 40.76 -20.76
C ALA A 14 -2.55 40.49 -19.66
N ALA A 15 -3.44 39.53 -19.91
CA ALA A 15 -4.33 38.99 -18.89
C ALA A 15 -3.50 38.12 -17.92
N ALA A 16 -3.32 38.58 -16.69
CA ALA A 16 -2.65 37.85 -15.63
C ALA A 16 -3.58 36.74 -15.08
N GLY A 17 -3.45 35.53 -15.61
CA GLY A 17 -4.00 34.32 -15.01
C GLY A 17 -3.09 33.85 -13.87
N ALA A 18 -3.47 34.12 -12.63
CA ALA A 18 -2.78 33.58 -11.46
C ALA A 18 -3.07 32.08 -11.33
N LEU A 19 -2.13 31.25 -11.81
CA LEU A 19 -2.12 29.82 -11.56
C LEU A 19 -1.75 29.56 -10.09
N LEU A 20 -2.70 29.03 -9.32
CA LEU A 20 -2.47 28.48 -7.99
C LEU A 20 -1.62 27.20 -8.14
N ALA A 21 -0.30 27.34 -8.07
CA ALA A 21 0.60 26.20 -7.92
C ALA A 21 0.44 25.63 -6.49
N VAL A 22 -0.29 24.52 -6.36
CA VAL A 22 -0.20 23.68 -5.16
C VAL A 22 1.20 23.08 -5.15
N VAL A 23 2.06 23.63 -4.31
CA VAL A 23 3.30 23.00 -3.90
C VAL A 23 2.90 21.81 -3.03
N ALA A 24 2.96 20.60 -3.60
CA ALA A 24 3.06 19.39 -2.81
C ALA A 24 4.36 19.49 -2.01
N GLY A 25 4.25 19.71 -0.70
CA GLY A 25 5.40 19.67 0.20
C GLY A 25 6.13 18.33 0.08
N PRO A 26 7.41 18.26 0.48
CA PRO A 26 8.17 17.03 0.38
C PRO A 26 7.41 15.94 1.14
N ALA A 27 6.98 14.89 0.43
CA ALA A 27 6.57 13.65 1.09
C ALA A 27 7.76 13.28 1.99
N ALA A 28 7.55 13.25 3.31
CA ALA A 28 8.56 12.73 4.23
C ALA A 28 9.05 11.43 3.60
N ALA A 29 10.35 11.35 3.28
CA ALA A 29 10.91 10.21 2.56
C ALA A 29 10.44 8.95 3.27
N SER A 30 9.51 8.22 2.64
CA SER A 30 8.82 7.16 3.34
C SER A 30 9.89 6.12 3.66
N SER A 31 10.02 5.75 4.94
CA SER A 31 10.99 4.73 5.38
C SER A 31 10.69 3.37 4.74
N GLY A 32 9.52 3.23 4.11
CA GLY A 32 9.20 2.23 3.12
C GLY A 32 7.84 2.47 2.47
N SER A 33 7.42 1.52 1.65
CA SER A 33 6.07 1.38 1.12
C SER A 33 5.70 -0.11 1.11
N VAL A 34 4.41 -0.41 1.15
CA VAL A 34 3.87 -1.75 0.95
C VAL A 34 2.54 -1.60 0.23
N ALA A 35 2.24 -2.52 -0.67
CA ALA A 35 0.97 -2.62 -1.35
C ALA A 35 0.58 -4.09 -1.47
N ALA A 36 -0.71 -4.38 -1.29
CA ALA A 36 -1.31 -5.64 -1.73
C ALA A 36 -1.78 -5.52 -3.18
N ASP A 37 -1.68 -6.62 -3.92
CA ASP A 37 -2.29 -6.73 -5.22
C ASP A 37 -3.82 -6.65 -5.08
N PRO A 38 -4.54 -6.13 -6.08
CA PRO A 38 -6.00 -6.00 -6.02
C PRO A 38 -6.73 -7.34 -6.01
N THR A 39 -6.02 -8.45 -6.24
CA THR A 39 -6.57 -9.81 -6.30
C THR A 39 -5.72 -10.76 -5.48
N GLY A 40 -6.37 -11.71 -4.80
CA GLY A 40 -5.73 -12.83 -4.13
C GLY A 40 -6.38 -14.15 -4.53
N THR A 41 -5.96 -15.26 -3.92
CA THR A 41 -6.60 -16.56 -4.14
C THR A 41 -7.04 -17.23 -2.85
N VAL A 42 -8.07 -18.06 -2.95
CA VAL A 42 -8.53 -18.97 -1.89
C VAL A 42 -8.74 -20.37 -2.47
N SER A 43 -8.10 -21.38 -1.87
CA SER A 43 -8.25 -22.80 -2.25
C SER A 43 -9.45 -23.46 -1.56
N ARG A 44 -9.84 -24.67 -1.99
CA ARG A 44 -10.96 -25.41 -1.38
C ARG A 44 -10.78 -25.69 0.11
N ASP A 45 -9.54 -25.83 0.56
CA ASP A 45 -9.19 -26.04 1.96
C ASP A 45 -9.12 -24.74 2.79
N GLY A 46 -9.52 -23.61 2.19
CA GLY A 46 -9.58 -22.30 2.84
C GLY A 46 -8.24 -21.59 2.99
N THR A 47 -7.18 -22.06 2.32
CA THR A 47 -5.89 -21.36 2.30
C THR A 47 -6.00 -20.11 1.42
N ILE A 48 -5.76 -18.97 2.04
CA ILE A 48 -5.72 -17.67 1.37
C ILE A 48 -4.27 -17.39 0.98
N THR A 49 -4.06 -16.93 -0.25
CA THR A 49 -2.77 -16.41 -0.72
C THR A 49 -2.95 -14.95 -1.10
N LEU A 50 -2.12 -14.09 -0.52
CA LEU A 50 -2.00 -12.68 -0.85
C LEU A 50 -0.58 -12.38 -1.34
N SER A 51 -0.47 -11.44 -2.27
CA SER A 51 0.79 -10.97 -2.81
C SER A 51 0.77 -9.46 -3.00
N GLY A 52 1.92 -8.90 -3.32
CA GLY A 52 2.07 -7.51 -3.72
C GLY A 52 3.53 -7.09 -3.72
N THR A 53 3.77 -5.79 -3.55
CA THR A 53 5.12 -5.23 -3.52
C THR A 53 5.41 -4.47 -2.24
N TYR A 54 6.69 -4.31 -1.93
CA TYR A 54 7.17 -3.44 -0.87
C TYR A 54 8.51 -2.83 -1.26
N ARG A 55 8.84 -1.72 -0.61
CA ARG A 55 10.15 -1.08 -0.69
C ARG A 55 10.53 -0.64 0.71
N CYS A 56 11.78 -0.88 1.14
CA CYS A 56 12.25 -0.35 2.41
C CYS A 56 13.76 -0.10 2.39
N THR A 57 14.22 0.84 3.19
CA THR A 57 15.64 1.06 3.46
C THR A 57 15.99 0.55 4.85
N ALA A 58 17.22 0.06 5.02
CA ALA A 58 17.67 -0.47 6.31
C ALA A 58 17.39 0.53 7.46
N PRO A 59 16.62 0.15 8.47
CA PRO A 59 16.30 1.03 9.58
C PRO A 59 17.53 1.26 10.47
N THR A 60 17.59 2.43 11.13
CA THR A 60 18.67 2.76 12.06
C THR A 60 18.62 1.94 13.35
N SER A 61 17.44 1.47 13.74
CA SER A 61 17.25 0.62 14.92
C SER A 61 17.52 -0.85 14.58
N ARG A 62 18.04 -1.61 15.54
CA ARG A 62 18.24 -3.06 15.39
C ARG A 62 16.91 -3.82 15.50
N GLY A 63 16.69 -4.75 14.57
CA GLY A 63 15.55 -5.67 14.58
C GLY A 63 15.08 -6.03 13.18
N PRO A 64 14.43 -7.20 12.99
CA PRO A 64 13.98 -7.63 11.69
C PRO A 64 12.84 -6.74 11.18
N VAL A 65 12.76 -6.60 9.87
CA VAL A 65 11.62 -6.00 9.17
C VAL A 65 10.83 -7.13 8.52
N LEU A 66 9.52 -7.09 8.64
CA LEU A 66 8.59 -8.10 8.14
C LEU A 66 7.54 -7.46 7.25
N VAL A 67 7.11 -8.18 6.23
CA VAL A 67 5.85 -7.92 5.53
C VAL A 67 4.81 -8.86 6.11
N ALA A 68 3.90 -8.31 6.92
CA ALA A 68 2.77 -9.01 7.49
C ALA A 68 1.50 -8.71 6.70
N SER A 69 0.55 -9.65 6.67
CA SER A 69 -0.75 -9.41 6.05
C SER A 69 -1.87 -10.03 6.88
N SER A 70 -3.08 -9.51 6.72
CA SER A 70 -4.27 -10.01 7.41
C SER A 70 -5.53 -9.78 6.58
N VAL A 71 -6.54 -10.61 6.85
CA VAL A 71 -7.87 -10.54 6.21
C VAL A 71 -8.94 -10.27 7.27
N GLY A 72 -9.87 -9.37 6.98
CA GLY A 72 -11.08 -9.18 7.77
C GLY A 72 -12.18 -10.12 7.30
N ILE A 73 -12.68 -11.00 8.18
CA ILE A 73 -13.75 -11.95 7.88
C ILE A 73 -14.92 -11.70 8.82
N GLY A 74 -16.11 -11.64 8.26
CA GLY A 74 -17.36 -11.34 8.95
C GLY A 74 -18.23 -10.39 8.12
N SER A 75 -19.42 -10.10 8.63
CA SER A 75 -20.37 -9.20 7.97
C SER A 75 -20.54 -7.92 8.77
N ALA A 76 -21.11 -6.88 8.14
CA ALA A 76 -21.47 -5.64 8.85
C ALA A 76 -22.36 -5.92 10.09
N ASP A 77 -23.22 -6.94 10.01
CA ASP A 77 -24.17 -7.29 11.07
C ASP A 77 -23.55 -8.07 12.24
N SER A 78 -22.50 -8.85 11.99
CA SER A 78 -21.85 -9.72 12.99
C SER A 78 -20.50 -9.20 13.50
N GLY A 79 -20.00 -8.11 12.92
CA GLY A 79 -18.65 -7.60 13.12
C GLY A 79 -17.62 -8.36 12.29
N SER A 80 -16.49 -7.71 11.98
CA SER A 80 -15.37 -8.34 11.28
C SER A 80 -14.26 -8.72 12.25
N VAL A 81 -13.80 -9.97 12.18
CA VAL A 81 -12.61 -10.46 12.90
C VAL A 81 -11.44 -10.45 11.92
N ARG A 82 -10.29 -9.92 12.36
CA ARG A 82 -9.09 -9.85 11.53
C ARG A 82 -8.18 -11.04 11.81
N TYR A 83 -7.93 -11.84 10.78
CA TYR A 83 -7.06 -13.01 10.83
C TYR A 83 -5.72 -12.68 10.18
N GLY A 84 -4.64 -12.81 10.95
CA GLY A 84 -3.28 -12.71 10.42
C GLY A 84 -2.96 -13.89 9.52
N LEU A 85 -2.30 -13.63 8.40
CA LEU A 85 -1.62 -14.64 7.61
C LEU A 85 -0.15 -14.68 8.00
N ASN A 86 0.56 -15.74 7.63
CA ASN A 86 2.01 -15.81 7.86
C ASN A 86 2.70 -14.64 7.18
N GLY A 87 3.62 -13.96 7.87
CA GLY A 87 4.44 -12.91 7.30
C GLY A 87 5.79 -13.41 6.78
N VAL A 88 6.46 -12.60 5.98
CA VAL A 88 7.80 -12.89 5.44
C VAL A 88 8.81 -11.81 5.85
N ALA A 89 10.09 -12.17 5.93
CA ALA A 89 11.15 -11.20 6.18
C ALA A 89 11.34 -10.26 4.99
N ALA A 90 11.46 -8.96 5.26
CA ALA A 90 11.71 -7.94 4.27
C ALA A 90 13.21 -7.73 4.03
N GLN A 91 13.58 -7.56 2.77
CA GLN A 91 14.90 -7.11 2.35
C GLN A 91 14.87 -5.58 2.21
N CYS A 92 15.57 -4.89 3.11
CA CYS A 92 15.57 -3.43 3.14
C CYS A 92 16.86 -2.84 2.53
N ASP A 93 16.99 -2.99 1.22
CA ASP A 93 18.09 -2.50 0.39
C ASP A 93 17.72 -1.25 -0.43
N GLY A 94 16.49 -0.75 -0.28
CA GLY A 94 15.96 0.38 -1.04
C GLY A 94 15.44 0.03 -2.44
N ALA A 95 15.46 -1.24 -2.85
CA ALA A 95 14.81 -1.72 -4.07
C ALA A 95 13.35 -2.12 -3.81
N GLU A 96 12.56 -2.23 -4.89
CA GLU A 96 11.24 -2.83 -4.83
C GLU A 96 11.36 -4.35 -4.84
N HIS A 97 10.58 -5.01 -3.98
CA HIS A 97 10.55 -6.46 -3.84
C HIS A 97 9.10 -6.95 -3.82
N THR A 98 8.88 -8.16 -4.29
CA THR A 98 7.58 -8.84 -4.18
C THR A 98 7.47 -9.59 -2.86
N TRP A 99 6.26 -9.74 -2.35
CA TRP A 99 5.97 -10.57 -1.18
C TRP A 99 4.80 -11.52 -1.46
N VAL A 100 4.78 -12.65 -0.75
CA VAL A 100 3.67 -13.61 -0.80
C VAL A 100 3.45 -14.16 0.61
N ASN A 101 2.22 -14.01 1.10
CA ASN A 101 1.80 -14.51 2.40
C ASN A 101 0.66 -15.52 2.21
N ARG A 102 0.69 -16.60 2.99
CA ARG A 102 -0.33 -17.65 2.98
C ARG A 102 -0.83 -17.95 4.39
N GLY A 103 -2.10 -18.28 4.51
CA GLY A 103 -2.66 -18.70 5.80
C GLY A 103 -4.13 -19.08 5.69
N ARG A 104 -4.66 -19.63 6.79
CA ARG A 104 -6.08 -19.94 6.95
C ARG A 104 -6.66 -19.07 8.06
N ALA A 105 -7.95 -18.77 7.96
CA ALA A 105 -8.70 -18.07 8.98
C ALA A 105 -9.04 -18.98 10.19
N GLY A 106 -8.01 -19.51 10.87
CA GLY A 106 -8.16 -20.36 12.05
C GLY A 106 -9.19 -21.49 11.87
N SER A 107 -9.95 -21.80 12.92
CA SER A 107 -11.05 -22.77 12.91
C SER A 107 -12.39 -22.20 12.45
N GLY A 108 -12.41 -20.95 11.96
CA GLY A 108 -13.61 -20.34 11.41
C GLY A 108 -13.92 -20.82 9.98
N PRO A 109 -15.12 -20.53 9.45
CA PRO A 109 -15.40 -20.79 8.05
C PRO A 109 -14.43 -19.99 7.18
N ALA A 110 -13.85 -20.65 6.17
CA ALA A 110 -13.03 -19.99 5.18
C ALA A 110 -13.84 -18.91 4.45
N PRO A 111 -13.23 -17.77 4.10
CA PRO A 111 -13.92 -16.78 3.29
C PRO A 111 -14.21 -17.39 1.91
N ALA A 112 -15.42 -17.14 1.39
CA ALA A 112 -15.74 -17.46 0.01
C ALA A 112 -14.92 -16.57 -0.94
N ALA A 113 -14.82 -16.99 -2.21
CA ALA A 113 -14.34 -16.12 -3.27
C ALA A 113 -15.19 -14.82 -3.33
N GLY A 114 -14.55 -13.70 -3.65
CA GLY A 114 -15.14 -12.37 -3.67
C GLY A 114 -14.35 -11.34 -2.85
N PRO A 115 -14.93 -10.14 -2.63
CA PRO A 115 -14.24 -9.03 -2.00
C PRO A 115 -14.03 -9.27 -0.50
N VAL A 116 -12.80 -9.07 -0.01
CA VAL A 116 -12.43 -9.15 1.40
C VAL A 116 -11.58 -7.94 1.81
N ASP A 117 -11.75 -7.45 3.04
CA ASP A 117 -10.85 -6.42 3.57
C ASP A 117 -9.47 -7.02 3.86
N VAL A 118 -8.43 -6.45 3.24
CA VAL A 118 -7.04 -6.85 3.44
C VAL A 118 -6.28 -5.72 4.09
N GLN A 119 -5.35 -6.06 4.98
CA GLN A 119 -4.29 -5.14 5.39
C GLN A 119 -2.93 -5.79 5.23
N ALA A 120 -2.07 -5.16 4.44
CA ALA A 120 -0.63 -5.43 4.39
C ALA A 120 0.11 -4.38 5.23
N THR A 121 1.10 -4.82 6.00
CA THR A 121 1.88 -3.97 6.89
C THR A 121 3.35 -4.31 6.77
N LEU A 122 4.17 -3.31 6.46
CA LEU A 122 5.61 -3.36 6.60
C LEU A 122 5.95 -2.90 8.03
N VAL A 123 6.52 -3.80 8.83
CA VAL A 123 6.72 -3.57 10.27
C VAL A 123 8.14 -3.93 10.69
N GLN A 124 8.77 -3.06 11.46
CA GLN A 124 10.00 -3.39 12.17
C GLN A 124 9.67 -3.87 13.58
N LEU A 125 10.30 -4.96 14.02
CA LEU A 125 10.26 -5.37 15.42
C LEU A 125 11.43 -4.71 16.17
N VAL A 126 11.11 -3.76 17.04
CA VAL A 126 12.10 -3.03 17.85
C VAL A 126 12.00 -3.45 19.31
N MET A 127 13.13 -3.81 19.90
CA MET A 127 13.20 -4.17 21.32
C MET A 127 12.99 -2.94 22.20
N ARG A 128 11.93 -2.93 23.00
CA ARG A 128 11.66 -1.90 24.02
C ARG A 128 11.32 -2.60 25.33
N GLY A 129 12.10 -2.32 26.39
CA GLY A 129 11.89 -2.97 27.68
C GLY A 129 12.02 -4.50 27.66
N GLY A 130 12.85 -5.05 26.75
CA GLY A 130 13.02 -6.51 26.61
C GLY A 130 11.95 -7.22 25.78
N LEU A 131 10.93 -6.50 25.28
CA LEU A 131 9.90 -7.05 24.40
C LEU A 131 10.08 -6.54 22.95
N PRO A 132 9.93 -7.41 21.94
CA PRO A 132 9.87 -6.97 20.55
C PRO A 132 8.52 -6.30 20.29
N LEU A 133 8.52 -4.99 20.12
CA LEU A 133 7.31 -4.22 19.81
C LEU A 133 7.25 -3.88 18.31
N PRO A 134 6.06 -3.94 17.69
CA PRO A 134 5.89 -3.55 16.30
C PRO A 134 6.00 -2.03 16.14
N SER A 135 6.86 -1.59 15.23
CA SER A 135 6.94 -0.23 14.72
C SER A 135 6.54 -0.26 13.25
N VAL A 136 5.33 0.22 12.95
CA VAL A 136 4.80 0.24 11.58
C VAL A 136 5.58 1.24 10.75
N ILE A 137 6.13 0.76 9.63
CA ILE A 137 6.84 1.57 8.62
C ILE A 137 5.85 2.06 7.58
N ALA A 138 5.04 1.14 7.05
CA ALA A 138 4.00 1.42 6.07
C ALA A 138 2.85 0.43 6.25
N ALA A 139 1.65 0.86 5.86
CA ALA A 139 0.49 -0.01 5.82
C ALA A 139 -0.36 0.33 4.60
N ASP A 140 -0.97 -0.69 4.03
CA ASP A 140 -1.96 -0.60 2.97
C ASP A 140 -3.20 -1.40 3.40
N ARG A 141 -4.37 -0.78 3.28
CA ARG A 141 -5.64 -1.39 3.62
C ARG A 141 -6.67 -1.03 2.57
N HIS A 142 -7.19 -2.05 1.88
CA HIS A 142 -8.24 -1.90 0.90
C HIS A 142 -8.91 -3.26 0.64
N GLN A 143 -9.98 -3.27 -0.17
CA GLN A 143 -10.63 -4.52 -0.56
C GLN A 143 -9.82 -5.23 -1.65
N VAL A 144 -9.58 -6.52 -1.45
CA VAL A 144 -8.96 -7.41 -2.41
C VAL A 144 -9.99 -8.43 -2.87
N ASP A 145 -10.03 -8.70 -4.18
CA ASP A 145 -10.92 -9.71 -4.75
C ASP A 145 -10.26 -11.10 -4.67
N LEU A 146 -10.77 -11.99 -3.81
CA LEU A 146 -10.31 -13.37 -3.72
C LEU A 146 -10.91 -14.21 -4.84
N ARG A 147 -10.04 -14.82 -5.64
CA ARG A 147 -10.43 -15.75 -6.70
C ARG A 147 -10.25 -17.19 -6.25
N PRO A 148 -11.01 -18.15 -6.81
CA PRO A 148 -10.68 -19.56 -6.64
C PRO A 148 -9.25 -19.81 -7.10
N ALA A 149 -8.46 -20.53 -6.29
CA ALA A 149 -7.16 -21.00 -6.73
C ALA A 149 -7.32 -21.96 -7.92
N ALA A 150 -6.40 -21.89 -8.88
CA ALA A 150 -6.25 -22.96 -9.87
C ALA A 150 -5.67 -24.19 -9.15
N GLU A 151 -6.44 -25.27 -9.10
CA GLU A 151 -6.08 -26.53 -8.46
C GLU A 151 -5.59 -27.57 -9.48
#